data_AF-A0A9N9XCV2-F1
#
_entry.id   AF-A0A9N9XCV2-F1
#
_cell.length_a   1.000
_cell.length_b   1.000
_cell.length_c   1.000
_cell.angle_alpha   90.00
_cell.angle_beta   90.00
_cell.angle_gamma   90.00
#
_symmetry.space_group_name_H-M   'P 1'
#
loop_
_entity.id
_entity.type
_entity.pdbx_description
1 polymer ?
#
loop_
_entity_poly.entity_id
_entity_poly.type
_entity_poly.pdbx_seq_one_letter_code
_entity_poly.pdbx_strand_id
1 'polypeptide(L)'
;MLPVLVSNFPAGASAQMAYHIAQISHSDNFTRYDYGTEKNMKIYGQPNAPEFNLSAVTTPVALYYAKNDFLAAYEASILFIDLLL
;
A
#
# COMPACT_ATOMS: atom_id res chain seq x y z
N MET A 1 -17.53 5.25 23.93
CA MET A 1 -16.56 4.81 22.91
C MET A 1 -16.96 5.26 21.51
N LEU A 2 -18.13 4.89 20.97
CA LEU A 2 -18.56 5.27 19.61
C LEU A 2 -18.53 6.79 19.29
N PRO A 3 -19.02 7.70 20.16
CA PRO A 3 -19.02 9.14 19.85
C PRO A 3 -17.61 9.72 19.66
N VAL A 4 -16.63 9.18 20.39
CA VAL A 4 -15.21 9.60 20.28
C VAL A 4 -14.59 9.07 18.99
N LEU A 5 -14.95 7.87 18.55
CA LEU A 5 -14.44 7.29 17.31
C LEU A 5 -14.94 8.07 16.09
N VAL A 6 -16.25 8.30 16.01
CA VAL A 6 -16.85 8.98 14.85
C VAL A 6 -16.45 10.46 14.77
N SER A 7 -16.17 11.10 15.91
CA SER A 7 -15.71 12.51 15.90
C SER A 7 -14.24 12.68 15.50
N ASN A 8 -13.44 11.63 15.54
CA ASN A 8 -12.00 11.68 15.25
C ASN A 8 -11.58 10.85 14.04
N PHE A 9 -12.45 9.98 13.52
CA PHE A 9 -12.17 9.15 12.36
C PHE A 9 -13.29 9.26 11.32
N PRO A 10 -12.95 9.48 10.03
CA PRO A 10 -11.61 9.68 9.49
C PRO A 10 -11.04 11.08 9.79
N ALA A 11 -9.72 11.18 9.97
CA ALA A 11 -9.03 12.47 10.18
C ALA A 11 -8.70 13.21 8.85
N GLY A 12 -9.04 12.62 7.71
CA GLY A 12 -8.77 13.13 6.37
C GLY A 12 -7.53 12.53 5.69
N ALA A 13 -7.52 12.57 4.36
CA ALA A 13 -6.41 12.16 3.50
C ALA A 13 -6.52 12.92 2.15
N SER A 14 -5.46 12.92 1.34
CA SER A 14 -5.52 13.52 0.00
C SER A 14 -6.30 12.62 -0.97
N ALA A 15 -6.93 13.21 -1.99
CA ALA A 15 -7.55 12.45 -3.08
C ALA A 15 -6.52 11.55 -3.79
N GLN A 16 -5.25 11.99 -3.86
CA GLN A 16 -4.16 11.20 -4.42
C GLN A 16 -3.95 9.88 -3.66
N MET A 17 -4.09 9.86 -2.33
CA MET A 17 -4.02 8.63 -1.53
C MET A 17 -5.12 7.65 -1.94
N ALA A 18 -6.36 8.11 -2.07
CA ALA A 18 -7.48 7.27 -2.50
C ALA A 18 -7.27 6.71 -3.92
N TYR A 19 -6.78 7.53 -4.85
CA TYR A 19 -6.42 7.06 -6.19
C TYR A 19 -5.29 6.04 -6.17
N HIS A 20 -4.29 6.22 -5.29
CA HIS A 20 -3.19 5.27 -5.19
C HIS A 20 -3.65 3.91 -4.69
N ILE A 21 -4.51 3.88 -3.67
CA ILE A 21 -5.12 2.64 -3.17
C ILE A 21 -5.86 1.93 -4.30
N ALA A 22 -6.59 2.67 -5.15
CA ALA A 22 -7.23 2.09 -6.33
C ALA A 22 -6.22 1.57 -7.37
N GLN A 23 -5.07 2.23 -7.58
CA GLN A 23 -4.04 1.73 -8.50
C GLN A 23 -3.48 0.38 -8.02
N ILE A 24 -3.12 0.28 -6.74
CA ILE A 24 -2.54 -0.95 -6.19
C ILE A 24 -3.59 -2.05 -6.00
N SER A 25 -4.89 -1.71 -5.86
CA SER A 25 -5.94 -2.74 -5.78
C SER A 25 -6.24 -3.43 -7.11
N HIS A 26 -5.83 -2.83 -8.23
CA HIS A 26 -5.99 -3.40 -9.58
C HIS A 26 -4.65 -3.93 -10.16
N SER A 27 -3.60 -3.95 -9.34
CA SER A 27 -2.24 -4.33 -9.70
C SER A 27 -1.77 -5.45 -8.78
N ASP A 28 -1.08 -6.45 -9.32
CA ASP A 28 -0.42 -7.48 -8.50
C ASP A 28 0.89 -6.97 -7.86
N ASN A 29 1.29 -5.74 -8.19
CA ASN A 29 2.58 -5.18 -7.80
C ASN A 29 2.43 -4.08 -6.74
N PHE A 30 3.32 -4.09 -5.75
CA PHE A 30 3.44 -3.05 -4.74
C PHE A 30 4.38 -1.94 -5.23
N THR A 31 3.80 -0.89 -5.82
CA THR A 31 4.53 0.15 -6.54
C THR A 31 4.32 1.55 -5.96
N ARG A 32 5.15 2.50 -6.37
CA ARG A 32 4.92 3.93 -6.09
C ARG A 32 3.69 4.45 -6.83
N TYR A 33 3.25 5.67 -6.51
CA TYR A 33 2.14 6.32 -7.24
C TYR A 33 2.42 6.38 -8.74
N ASP A 34 1.51 5.86 -9.54
CA ASP A 34 1.59 5.92 -10.98
C ASP A 34 0.98 7.24 -11.47
N TYR A 35 1.83 8.12 -12.01
CA TYR A 35 1.40 9.40 -12.56
C TYR A 35 1.03 9.34 -14.05
N GLY A 36 1.09 8.15 -14.66
CA GLY A 36 1.05 7.94 -16.11
C GLY A 36 2.41 8.13 -16.77
N THR A 37 2.58 7.54 -17.95
CA THR A 37 3.87 7.41 -18.66
C THR A 37 4.69 8.69 -18.74
N GLU A 38 4.10 9.80 -19.19
CA GLU A 38 4.82 11.06 -19.40
C GLU A 38 5.37 11.63 -18.08
N LYS A 39 4.56 11.58 -17.02
CA LYS A 39 4.93 12.13 -15.72
C LYS A 39 5.81 11.17 -14.93
N ASN A 40 5.65 9.86 -15.10
CA ASN A 40 6.59 8.87 -14.58
C ASN A 40 7.98 9.02 -15.20
N MET A 41 8.09 9.25 -16.51
CA MET A 41 9.39 9.55 -17.12
C MET A 41 10.05 10.78 -16.49
N LYS A 42 9.27 11.83 -16.21
CA LYS A 42 9.76 13.06 -15.55
C LYS A 42 10.19 12.84 -14.09
N ILE A 43 9.45 12.03 -13.33
CA ILE A 43 9.65 11.86 -11.87
C ILE A 43 10.61 10.69 -11.56
N TYR A 44 10.46 9.58 -12.28
CA TYR A 44 11.17 8.33 -12.02
C TYR A 44 12.22 7.99 -13.08
N GLY A 45 12.22 8.67 -14.23
CA GLY A 45 13.13 8.34 -15.35
C GLY A 45 12.73 7.08 -16.13
N GLN A 46 11.55 6.51 -15.85
CA GLN A 46 11.04 5.30 -16.49
C GLN A 46 9.51 5.41 -16.70
N PRO A 47 8.93 4.68 -17.68
CA PRO A 47 7.53 4.86 -18.07
C PRO A 47 6.54 4.35 -17.01
N ASN A 48 6.94 3.38 -16.19
CA ASN A 48 6.09 2.74 -15.19
C ASN A 48 6.53 3.15 -13.77
N ALA A 49 5.59 3.18 -12.83
CA ALA A 49 5.94 3.37 -11.42
C ALA A 49 6.85 2.24 -10.93
N PRO A 50 7.97 2.54 -10.24
CA PRO A 50 8.87 1.51 -9.74
C PRO A 50 8.26 0.76 -8.56
N GLU A 51 8.60 -0.52 -8.46
CA GLU A 51 8.20 -1.38 -7.34
C GLU A 51 9.01 -1.06 -6.08
N PHE A 52 8.43 -1.30 -4.91
CA PHE A 52 9.16 -1.27 -3.66
C PHE A 52 9.94 -2.58 -3.48
N ASN A 53 11.26 -2.48 -3.31
CA ASN A 53 12.09 -3.62 -2.95
C ASN A 53 11.89 -3.98 -1.48
N LEU A 54 10.97 -4.91 -1.21
CA LEU A 54 10.69 -5.38 0.15
C LEU A 54 11.87 -6.11 0.79
N SER A 55 12.74 -6.75 0.00
CA SER A 55 13.98 -7.36 0.51
C SER A 55 15.01 -6.34 1.04
N ALA A 56 14.79 -5.04 0.81
CA ALA A 56 15.59 -3.98 1.43
C ALA A 56 15.17 -3.67 2.88
N VAL A 57 14.04 -4.22 3.35
CA VAL A 57 13.60 -4.10 4.74
C VAL A 57 14.47 -5.02 5.61
N THR A 58 15.34 -4.44 6.43
CA THR A 58 16.29 -5.18 7.28
C THR A 58 15.95 -5.12 8.76
N THR A 59 15.01 -4.25 9.15
CA THR A 59 14.53 -4.13 10.52
C THR A 59 13.70 -5.37 10.89
N PRO A 60 13.84 -5.93 12.10
CA PRO A 60 12.95 -7.00 12.55
C PRO A 60 11.47 -6.59 12.50
N VAL A 61 10.63 -7.40 11.87
CA VAL A 61 9.19 -7.15 11.70
C VAL A 61 8.39 -8.18 12.48
N ALA A 62 7.37 -7.72 13.22
CA ALA A 62 6.31 -8.55 13.76
C ALA A 62 5.01 -8.23 13.03
N LEU A 63 4.42 -9.21 12.34
CA LEU A 63 3.16 -9.06 11.62
C LEU A 63 2.01 -9.69 12.40
N TYR A 64 0.95 -8.90 12.65
CA TYR A 64 -0.30 -9.35 13.23
C TYR A 64 -1.39 -9.22 12.18
N TYR A 65 -2.10 -10.31 11.90
CA TYR A 65 -3.12 -10.39 10.85
C TYR A 65 -4.27 -11.28 11.30
N ALA A 66 -5.44 -11.09 10.68
CA ALA A 66 -6.65 -11.85 11.00
C ALA A 66 -7.30 -12.37 9.71
N LYS A 67 -7.90 -13.57 9.80
CA LYS A 67 -8.57 -14.21 8.65
C LYS A 67 -9.74 -13.42 8.09
N ASN A 68 -10.31 -12.55 8.92
CA ASN A 68 -11.54 -11.81 8.69
C ASN A 68 -11.27 -10.29 8.57
N ASP A 69 -10.03 -9.90 8.27
CA ASP A 69 -9.69 -8.53 7.92
C ASP A 69 -10.04 -8.27 6.44
N PHE A 70 -10.93 -7.31 6.20
CA PHE A 70 -11.41 -6.96 4.86
C PHE A 70 -10.41 -6.09 4.09
N LEU A 71 -9.56 -5.33 4.80
CA LEU A 71 -8.61 -4.42 4.16
C LEU A 71 -7.26 -5.10 3.92
N ALA A 72 -6.79 -5.89 4.90
CA ALA A 72 -5.56 -6.66 4.79
C ALA A 72 -5.91 -8.15 4.67
N ALA A 73 -6.24 -8.59 3.45
CA ALA A 73 -6.62 -9.97 3.19
C ALA A 73 -5.58 -10.97 3.73
N TYR A 74 -6.07 -12.09 4.24
CA TYR A 74 -5.23 -13.12 4.86
C TYR A 74 -4.14 -13.62 3.89
N GLU A 75 -4.51 -13.86 2.64
CA GLU A 75 -3.60 -14.36 1.59
C GLU A 75 -2.49 -13.36 1.28
N ALA A 76 -2.83 -12.07 1.15
CA ALA A 76 -1.85 -11.01 0.94
C ALA A 76 -0.91 -10.85 2.14
N SER A 77 -1.42 -11.05 3.36
CA SER A 77 -0.61 -11.01 4.58
C SER A 77 0.40 -12.16 4.63
N ILE A 78 0.02 -13.36 4.21
CA ILE A 78 0.94 -14.51 4.11
C ILE A 78 2.03 -14.25 3.06
N LEU A 79 1.65 -13.77 1.87
CA LEU A 79 2.62 -13.45 0.81
C LEU A 79 3.64 -12.39 1.29
N PHE A 80 3.19 -11.41 2.07
CA PHE A 80 4.06 -10.38 2.63
C PHE A 80 5.07 -10.95 3.65
N ILE A 81 4.71 -11.99 4.41
CA ILE A 81 5.65 -12.68 5.30
C ILE A 81 6.77 -13.33 4.47
N ASP A 82 6.41 -14.04 3.40
CA ASP A 82 7.37 -14.74 2.53
C ASP A 82 8.34 -13.77 1.80
N LEU A 83 7.95 -12.50 1.64
CA LEU A 83 8.78 -11.47 1.01
C LEU A 83 9.70 -10.73 1.99
N LEU A 84 9.41 -10.81 3.29
CA LEU A 84 10.18 -10.16 4.36
C LEU A 84 11.14 -11.10 5.10
N LEU A 85 10.96 -12.42 4.99
CA LEU A 85 11.75 -13.47 5.66
C LEU A 85 12.55 -14.30 4.64
#